data_AF-A0A2N8NUV3-F1
#
_entry.id   AF-A0A2N8NUV3-F1
#
_cell.length_a   1.000
_cell.length_b   1.000
_cell.length_c   1.000
_cell.angle_alpha   90.00
_cell.angle_beta   90.00
_cell.angle_gamma   90.00
#
_symmetry.space_group_name_H-M   'P 1'
#
loop_
_entity.id
_entity.type
_entity.pdbx_description
1 polymer ?
#
loop_
_entity_poly.entity_id
_entity_poly.type
_entity_poly.pdbx_seq_one_letter_code
_entity_poly.pdbx_strand_id
1 'polypeptide(L)'
;MSIGPQEIRTALSAYLDRYPEDGQRLRIVREVLDLPDASPTSREEFRGHVTAGAVLMDGQGRVLRIHHRSLNTWLFPGGHLEAGDRSLAGAALRELCEETGIATESVTAVDAVPVDIDVHDIPENRAKAEPEHTHFDFRYVFRTCSPELSPQYEEVTDVRWFPVEDIPDERLRSRVQGFPDRSENPASR
;
A
#
# COMPACT_ATOMS: atom_id res chain seq x y z
N MET A 1 20.36 -1.52 -2.15
CA MET A 1 20.05 -0.80 -0.90
C MET A 1 18.74 -1.38 -0.40
N SER A 2 18.67 -1.74 0.88
CA SER A 2 17.44 -2.15 1.56
C SER A 2 16.69 -0.91 2.04
N ILE A 3 15.38 -1.00 2.23
CA ILE A 3 14.59 0.07 2.83
C ILE A 3 15.08 0.33 4.27
N GLY A 4 15.19 1.59 4.65
CA GLY A 4 15.59 1.99 5.99
C GLY A 4 14.90 3.29 6.43
N PRO A 5 15.15 3.76 7.67
CA PRO A 5 14.45 4.91 8.24
C PRO A 5 14.53 6.18 7.37
N GLN A 6 15.67 6.43 6.72
CA GLN A 6 15.84 7.60 5.86
C GLN A 6 14.94 7.55 4.62
N GLU A 7 14.79 6.38 4.00
CA GLU A 7 13.90 6.20 2.83
C GLU A 7 12.43 6.45 3.23
N ILE A 8 12.03 5.89 4.38
CA ILE A 8 10.67 6.08 4.92
C ILE A 8 10.40 7.57 5.21
N ARG A 9 11.38 8.28 5.79
CA ARG A 9 11.28 9.72 6.03
C ARG A 9 11.17 10.53 4.74
N THR A 10 11.93 10.16 3.72
CA THR A 10 11.85 10.80 2.40
C THR A 10 10.47 10.61 1.79
N ALA A 11 9.92 9.39 1.83
CA ALA A 11 8.59 9.10 1.33
C ALA A 11 7.49 9.85 2.11
N LEU A 12 7.59 9.87 3.44
CA LEU A 12 6.67 10.60 4.31
C LEU A 12 6.72 12.12 4.07
N SER A 13 7.92 12.69 3.89
CA SER A 13 8.08 14.11 3.58
C SER A 13 7.46 14.44 2.23
N ALA A 14 7.78 13.69 1.17
CA ALA A 14 7.23 13.91 -0.16
C ALA A 14 5.70 13.77 -0.18
N TYR A 15 5.15 12.85 0.62
CA TYR A 15 3.73 12.71 0.82
C TYR A 15 3.12 13.93 1.51
N LEU A 16 3.70 14.40 2.62
CA LEU A 16 3.19 15.55 3.38
C LEU A 16 3.34 16.88 2.63
N ASP A 17 4.32 16.99 1.74
CA ASP A 17 4.45 18.13 0.83
C ASP A 17 3.26 18.21 -0.14
N ARG A 18 2.69 17.05 -0.52
CA ARG A 18 1.54 16.96 -1.41
C ARG A 18 0.20 17.02 -0.66
N TYR A 19 0.13 16.45 0.54
CA TYR A 19 -1.07 16.33 1.37
C TYR A 19 -0.82 16.89 2.79
N PRO A 20 -0.56 18.21 2.92
CA PRO A 20 -0.20 18.80 4.20
C PRO A 20 -1.31 18.67 5.26
N GLU A 21 -2.57 18.52 4.84
CA GLU A 21 -3.72 18.32 5.72
C GLU A 21 -3.63 17.03 6.56
N ASP A 22 -2.88 16.03 6.11
CA ASP A 22 -2.67 14.78 6.86
C ASP A 22 -1.63 14.88 7.98
N GLY A 23 -0.96 16.03 8.12
CA GLY A 23 0.14 16.20 9.06
C GLY A 23 -0.21 15.87 10.52
N GLN A 24 -1.44 16.15 10.97
CA GLN A 24 -1.88 15.79 12.32
C GLN A 24 -2.06 14.28 12.47
N ARG A 25 -2.70 13.63 11.49
CA ARG A 25 -2.96 12.18 11.48
C ARG A 25 -1.67 11.37 11.44
N LEU A 26 -0.69 11.84 10.66
CA LEU A 26 0.62 11.20 10.50
C LEU A 26 1.66 11.64 11.54
N ARG A 27 1.24 12.34 12.60
CA ARG A 27 2.15 12.74 13.69
C ARG A 27 2.80 11.53 14.35
N ILE A 28 2.03 10.46 14.60
CA ILE A 28 2.54 9.23 15.23
C ILE A 28 3.63 8.56 14.40
N VAL A 29 3.51 8.56 13.07
CA VAL A 29 4.52 8.00 12.17
C VAL A 29 5.86 8.73 12.36
N ARG A 30 5.84 10.07 12.43
CA ARG A 30 7.05 10.86 12.70
C ARG A 30 7.62 10.59 14.08
N GLU A 31 6.76 10.57 15.10
CA GLU A 31 7.15 10.33 16.50
C GLU A 31 7.88 8.99 16.65
N VAL A 32 7.36 7.91 16.05
CA VAL A 32 8.00 6.60 16.08
C VAL A 32 9.31 6.59 15.29
N LEU A 33 9.34 7.20 14.10
CA LEU A 33 10.57 7.27 13.29
C LEU A 33 11.69 8.04 14.00
N ASP A 34 11.35 9.04 14.83
CA ASP A 34 12.28 9.88 15.61
C ASP A 34 12.84 9.20 16.86
N LEU A 35 12.34 8.02 17.24
CA LEU A 35 12.91 7.27 18.35
C LEU A 35 14.31 6.75 17.99
N PRO A 36 15.30 6.91 18.88
CA PRO A 36 16.69 6.54 18.59
C PRO A 36 16.91 5.04 18.38
N ASP A 37 16.01 4.20 18.90
CA ASP A 37 16.03 2.75 18.86
C ASP A 37 14.93 2.15 17.97
N ALA A 38 14.19 2.98 17.22
CA ALA A 38 13.12 2.47 16.36
C ALA A 38 13.65 1.61 15.22
N SER A 39 12.97 0.49 15.00
CA SER A 39 13.19 -0.40 13.86
C SER A 39 11.95 -0.43 12.97
N PRO A 40 11.64 0.65 12.23
CA PRO A 40 10.35 0.82 11.55
C PRO A 40 10.11 -0.16 10.40
N THR A 41 11.11 -0.93 9.99
CA THR A 41 10.99 -2.00 8.98
C THR A 41 10.82 -3.39 9.61
N SER A 42 10.88 -3.51 10.93
CA SER A 42 10.80 -4.77 11.65
C SER A 42 9.37 -5.06 12.10
N ARG A 43 8.92 -6.31 11.94
CA ARG A 43 7.65 -6.80 12.49
C ARG A 43 7.61 -6.79 14.03
N GLU A 44 8.79 -6.73 14.67
CA GLU A 44 8.94 -6.70 16.13
C GLU A 44 8.88 -5.28 16.70
N GLU A 45 8.74 -4.25 15.86
CA GLU A 45 8.54 -2.88 16.30
C GLU A 45 7.04 -2.63 16.57
N PHE A 46 6.61 -2.97 17.78
CA PHE A 46 5.21 -2.89 18.17
C PHE A 46 4.72 -1.48 18.50
N ARG A 47 5.62 -0.49 18.62
CA ARG A 47 5.22 0.94 18.71
C ARG A 47 4.67 1.45 17.38
N GLY A 48 4.99 0.76 16.28
CA GLY A 48 4.46 1.00 14.95
C GLY A 48 5.51 0.74 13.87
N HIS A 49 5.14 0.01 12.82
CA HIS A 49 6.06 -0.33 11.74
C HIS A 49 5.42 -0.20 10.35
N VAL A 50 6.28 -0.10 9.35
CA VAL A 50 5.90 0.19 7.97
C VAL A 50 5.48 -1.07 7.25
N THR A 51 4.34 -0.97 6.57
CA THR A 51 3.88 -1.90 5.53
C THR A 51 3.77 -1.16 4.21
N ALA A 52 3.67 -1.91 3.11
CA ALA A 52 3.52 -1.36 1.77
C ALA A 52 2.28 -1.95 1.09
N GLY A 53 1.41 -1.06 0.59
CA GLY A 53 0.15 -1.42 -0.04
C GLY A 53 0.06 -0.99 -1.51
N ALA A 54 -0.73 -1.71 -2.30
CA ALA A 54 -0.89 -1.48 -3.72
C ALA A 54 -2.34 -1.18 -4.10
N VAL A 55 -2.55 -0.02 -4.72
CA VAL A 55 -3.80 0.33 -5.42
C VAL A 55 -3.58 0.09 -6.91
N LEU A 56 -3.91 -1.10 -7.39
CA LEU A 56 -3.82 -1.42 -8.82
C LEU A 56 -5.10 -0.97 -9.52
N MET A 57 -4.96 -0.09 -10.51
CA MET A 57 -6.04 0.38 -11.38
C MET A 57 -6.00 -0.32 -12.75
N ASP A 58 -7.17 -0.66 -13.30
CA ASP A 58 -7.30 -1.07 -14.70
C ASP A 58 -7.72 0.09 -15.62
N GLY A 59 -7.81 -0.18 -16.92
CA GLY A 59 -8.30 0.77 -17.93
C GLY A 59 -9.82 0.97 -17.95
N GLN A 60 -10.56 0.52 -16.93
CA GLN A 60 -12.00 0.72 -16.79
C GLN A 60 -12.35 1.55 -15.54
N GLY A 61 -11.35 2.13 -14.87
CA GLY A 61 -11.56 2.90 -13.65
C GLY A 61 -11.92 2.03 -12.45
N ARG A 62 -11.46 0.77 -12.43
CA ARG A 62 -11.65 -0.15 -11.31
C ARG A 62 -10.33 -0.34 -10.55
N VAL A 63 -10.44 -0.70 -9.29
CA VAL A 63 -9.32 -1.08 -8.43
C VAL A 63 -9.37 -2.54 -8.03
N LEU A 64 -8.21 -3.17 -7.95
CA LEU A 64 -8.09 -4.55 -7.49
C LEU A 64 -8.07 -4.62 -5.97
N ARG A 65 -8.88 -5.52 -5.41
CA ARG A 65 -8.88 -5.85 -3.98
C ARG A 65 -8.82 -7.36 -3.78
N ILE A 66 -8.29 -7.77 -2.64
CA ILE A 66 -8.18 -9.15 -2.20
C ILE A 66 -9.12 -9.41 -1.03
N HIS A 67 -9.67 -10.62 -0.94
CA HIS A 67 -10.43 -11.07 0.23
C HIS A 67 -9.48 -11.80 1.19
N HIS A 68 -9.05 -11.08 2.23
CA HIS A 68 -8.04 -11.53 3.18
C HIS A 68 -8.60 -12.65 4.07
N ARG A 69 -7.94 -13.82 4.07
CA ARG A 69 -8.45 -15.04 4.72
C ARG A 69 -8.70 -14.87 6.21
N SER A 70 -7.75 -14.28 6.94
CA SER A 70 -7.80 -14.20 8.40
C SER A 70 -8.72 -13.10 8.92
N LEU A 71 -8.88 -12.01 8.14
CA LEU A 71 -9.70 -10.86 8.51
C LEU A 71 -11.12 -10.93 7.94
N ASN A 72 -11.35 -11.85 6.98
CA ASN A 72 -12.63 -12.05 6.30
C ASN A 72 -13.22 -10.74 5.78
N THR A 73 -12.37 -9.93 5.14
CA THR A 73 -12.72 -8.62 4.61
C THR A 73 -11.93 -8.32 3.34
N TRP A 74 -12.42 -7.37 2.55
CA TRP A 74 -11.77 -6.92 1.33
C TRP A 74 -10.73 -5.85 1.64
N LEU A 75 -9.50 -6.03 1.18
CA LEU A 75 -8.39 -5.10 1.38
C LEU A 75 -7.69 -4.83 0.04
N PHE A 76 -6.86 -3.79 0.01
CA PHE A 76 -5.87 -3.68 -1.05
C PHE A 76 -4.76 -4.70 -0.82
N PRO A 77 -4.14 -5.25 -1.88
CA PRO A 77 -2.93 -6.04 -1.75
C PRO A 77 -1.85 -5.29 -0.98
N GLY A 78 -1.09 -5.98 -0.14
CA GLY A 78 -0.06 -5.34 0.66
C GLY A 78 0.39 -6.14 1.88
N GLY A 79 1.55 -5.77 2.40
CA GLY A 79 2.19 -6.55 3.45
C GLY A 79 3.43 -5.90 4.01
N HIS A 80 4.20 -6.70 4.75
CA HIS A 80 5.38 -6.22 5.45
C HIS A 80 6.57 -6.08 4.49
N LEU A 81 7.52 -5.25 4.87
CA LEU A 81 8.78 -5.13 4.15
C LEU A 81 9.65 -6.39 4.36
N GLU A 82 10.34 -6.79 3.30
CA GLU A 82 11.31 -7.88 3.30
C GLU A 82 12.74 -7.37 3.07
N ALA A 83 13.74 -8.17 3.49
CA ALA A 83 15.15 -7.80 3.34
C ALA A 83 15.58 -7.57 1.88
N GLY A 84 14.88 -8.18 0.92
CA GLY A 84 15.11 -8.01 -0.52
C GLY A 84 14.52 -6.73 -1.12
N ASP A 85 13.63 -6.04 -0.39
CA ASP A 85 12.93 -4.88 -0.91
C ASP A 85 13.85 -3.67 -1.05
N ARG A 86 13.82 -3.04 -2.23
CA ARG A 86 14.70 -1.92 -2.59
C ARG A 86 14.04 -0.55 -2.51
N SER A 87 12.71 -0.52 -2.41
CA SER A 87 11.90 0.69 -2.25
C SER A 87 10.51 0.29 -1.74
N LEU A 88 9.81 1.21 -1.08
CA LEU A 88 8.45 0.97 -0.58
C LEU A 88 7.47 0.64 -1.71
N ALA A 89 7.55 1.35 -2.84
CA ALA A 89 6.78 1.01 -4.04
C ALA A 89 7.14 -0.37 -4.61
N GLY A 90 8.41 -0.78 -4.50
CA GLY A 90 8.87 -2.11 -4.90
C GLY A 90 8.28 -3.22 -4.03
N ALA A 91 8.22 -2.99 -2.71
CA ALA A 91 7.56 -3.89 -1.76
C ALA A 91 6.06 -4.01 -2.05
N ALA A 92 5.37 -2.89 -2.27
CA ALA A 92 3.95 -2.90 -2.67
C ALA A 92 3.71 -3.68 -3.97
N LEU A 93 4.60 -3.54 -4.96
CA LEU A 93 4.52 -4.28 -6.22
C LEU A 93 4.76 -5.79 -6.01
N ARG A 94 5.69 -6.18 -5.13
CA ARG A 94 5.94 -7.58 -4.78
C ARG A 94 4.69 -8.20 -4.18
N GLU A 95 4.13 -7.59 -3.14
CA GLU A 95 2.91 -8.06 -2.47
C GLU A 95 1.73 -8.19 -3.46
N LEU A 96 1.54 -7.17 -4.31
CA LEU A 96 0.54 -7.22 -5.38
C LEU A 96 0.72 -8.44 -6.29
N CYS A 97 1.95 -8.73 -6.73
CA CYS A 97 2.25 -9.88 -7.58
C CYS A 97 2.05 -11.21 -6.84
N GLU A 98 2.50 -11.32 -5.58
CA GLU A 98 2.41 -12.53 -4.77
C GLU A 98 0.95 -12.91 -4.48
N GLU A 99 0.14 -11.95 -4.03
CA GLU A 99 -1.24 -12.20 -3.61
C GLU A 99 -2.20 -12.39 -4.79
N THR A 100 -1.95 -11.74 -5.94
CA THR A 100 -2.89 -11.73 -7.07
C THR A 100 -2.43 -12.54 -8.27
N GLY A 101 -1.15 -12.90 -8.31
CA GLY A 101 -0.52 -13.59 -9.44
C GLY A 101 -0.37 -12.74 -10.69
N ILE A 102 -0.61 -11.43 -10.62
CA ILE A 102 -0.40 -10.54 -11.77
C ILE A 102 1.09 -10.47 -12.12
N ALA A 103 1.40 -10.56 -13.40
CA ALA A 103 2.78 -10.51 -13.87
C ALA A 103 3.37 -9.10 -13.72
N THR A 104 4.56 -8.99 -13.15
CA THR A 104 5.20 -7.70 -12.84
C THR A 104 5.36 -6.81 -14.08
N GLU A 105 5.65 -7.39 -15.24
CA GLU A 105 5.77 -6.69 -16.52
C GLU A 105 4.45 -6.11 -17.06
N SER A 106 3.32 -6.61 -16.53
CA SER A 106 1.98 -6.08 -16.84
C SER A 106 1.57 -4.93 -15.94
N VAL A 107 2.43 -4.54 -14.97
CA VAL A 107 2.14 -3.51 -13.98
C VAL A 107 3.11 -2.34 -14.12
N THR A 108 2.60 -1.12 -14.05
CA THR A 108 3.41 0.10 -14.10
C THR A 108 3.07 1.01 -12.90
N ALA A 109 4.08 1.44 -12.16
CA ALA A 109 3.91 2.44 -11.11
C ALA A 109 3.50 3.80 -11.71
N VAL A 110 2.51 4.46 -11.10
CA VAL A 110 2.00 5.74 -11.59
C VAL A 110 2.79 6.93 -11.04
N ASP A 111 3.20 6.83 -9.78
CA ASP A 111 3.95 7.87 -9.07
C ASP A 111 4.93 7.22 -8.08
N ALA A 112 6.00 7.94 -7.74
CA ALA A 112 6.94 7.58 -6.70
C ALA A 112 6.50 8.05 -5.30
N VAL A 113 5.52 8.95 -5.21
CA VAL A 113 4.91 9.40 -3.94
C VAL A 113 3.71 8.50 -3.61
N PRO A 114 3.56 8.04 -2.34
CA PRO A 114 2.37 7.31 -1.93
C PRO A 114 1.08 8.11 -2.22
N VAL A 115 0.00 7.42 -2.59
CA VAL A 115 -1.33 8.04 -2.71
C VAL A 115 -1.99 8.21 -1.35
N ASP A 116 -1.64 7.35 -0.40
CA ASP A 116 -2.12 7.40 0.97
C ASP A 116 -1.07 6.79 1.89
N ILE A 117 -1.01 7.30 3.11
CA ILE A 117 -0.35 6.63 4.22
C ILE A 117 -1.44 6.37 5.24
N ASP A 118 -1.81 5.11 5.41
CA ASP A 118 -2.83 4.70 6.36
C ASP A 118 -2.21 4.29 7.69
N VAL A 119 -2.89 4.61 8.78
CA VAL A 119 -2.43 4.30 10.14
C VAL A 119 -3.56 3.55 10.82
N HIS A 120 -3.35 2.27 11.07
CA HIS A 120 -4.38 1.40 11.61
C HIS A 120 -3.81 0.41 12.63
N ASP A 121 -4.64 0.07 13.61
CA ASP A 121 -4.27 -0.87 14.66
C ASP A 121 -4.48 -2.31 14.21
N ILE A 122 -3.54 -3.16 14.60
CA ILE A 122 -3.56 -4.59 14.41
C ILE A 122 -3.85 -5.24 15.77
N PRO A 123 -4.92 -6.04 15.88
CA PRO A 123 -5.28 -6.66 17.13
C PRO A 123 -4.23 -7.68 17.58
N GLU A 124 -4.12 -7.90 18.89
CA GLU A 124 -3.27 -8.95 19.46
C GLU A 124 -3.52 -10.31 18.79
N ASN A 125 -2.44 -10.94 18.33
CA ASN A 125 -2.44 -12.31 17.85
C ASN A 125 -1.64 -13.22 18.78
N ARG A 126 -2.34 -13.79 19.77
CA ARG A 126 -1.76 -14.71 20.75
C ARG A 126 -1.11 -15.95 20.14
N ALA A 127 -1.62 -16.43 19.00
CA ALA A 127 -1.05 -17.61 18.35
C ALA A 127 0.33 -17.33 17.73
N LYS A 128 0.57 -16.09 17.33
CA LYS A 128 1.86 -15.62 16.79
C LYS A 128 2.73 -14.91 17.83
N ALA A 129 2.26 -14.78 19.07
CA ALA A 129 2.88 -13.98 20.12
C ALA A 129 3.11 -12.50 19.71
N GLU A 130 2.21 -11.96 18.88
CA GLU A 130 2.24 -10.57 18.43
C GLU A 130 1.25 -9.76 19.31
N PRO A 131 1.72 -8.80 20.13
CA PRO A 131 0.84 -7.90 20.86
C PRO A 131 0.06 -7.00 19.90
N GLU A 132 -0.94 -6.28 20.42
CA GLU A 132 -1.56 -5.17 19.68
C GLU A 132 -0.47 -4.15 19.29
N HIS A 133 -0.51 -3.71 18.04
CA HIS A 133 0.45 -2.76 17.47
C HIS A 133 -0.18 -2.00 16.31
N THR A 134 0.56 -1.05 15.74
CA THR A 134 0.06 -0.19 14.65
C THR A 134 0.85 -0.44 13.36
N HIS A 135 0.16 -0.52 12.24
CA HIS A 135 0.79 -0.47 10.91
C HIS A 135 0.76 0.95 10.35
N PHE A 136 1.86 1.33 9.71
CA PHE A 136 1.97 2.52 8.87
C PHE A 136 2.04 2.06 7.41
N ASP A 137 0.88 2.04 6.75
CA ASP A 137 0.72 1.43 5.44
C ASP A 137 0.91 2.46 4.32
N PHE A 138 2.05 2.41 3.64
CA PHE A 138 2.40 3.30 2.53
C PHE A 138 1.84 2.74 1.24
N ARG A 139 0.78 3.36 0.72
CA ARG A 139 0.03 2.87 -0.44
C ARG A 139 0.47 3.55 -1.73
N TYR A 140 0.76 2.75 -2.75
CA TYR A 140 1.21 3.22 -4.07
C TYR A 140 0.21 2.85 -5.17
N VAL A 141 0.08 3.73 -6.16
CA VAL A 141 -0.81 3.49 -7.30
C VAL A 141 -0.05 2.82 -8.43
N PHE A 142 -0.65 1.76 -8.95
CA PHE A 142 -0.18 1.03 -10.10
C PHE A 142 -1.26 0.98 -11.17
N ARG A 143 -0.85 0.69 -12.41
CA ARG A 143 -1.76 0.44 -13.53
C ARG A 143 -1.44 -0.86 -14.22
N THR A 144 -2.47 -1.47 -14.78
CA THR A 144 -2.33 -2.58 -15.71
C THR A 144 -3.27 -2.45 -16.91
N CYS A 145 -2.81 -2.95 -18.05
CA CYS A 145 -3.64 -3.20 -19.24
C CYS A 145 -4.04 -4.67 -19.39
N SER A 146 -3.53 -5.56 -18.52
CA SER A 146 -3.79 -6.99 -18.52
C SER A 146 -4.44 -7.40 -17.20
N PRO A 147 -5.75 -7.67 -17.18
CA PRO A 147 -6.45 -8.08 -15.96
C PRO A 147 -6.32 -9.58 -15.69
N GLU A 148 -5.36 -10.28 -16.31
CA GLU A 148 -5.14 -11.71 -16.06
C GLU A 148 -4.55 -11.88 -14.64
N LEU A 149 -5.29 -12.61 -13.80
CA LEU A 149 -4.96 -12.86 -12.41
C LEU A 149 -4.87 -14.37 -12.18
N SER A 150 -3.92 -14.77 -11.36
CA SER A 150 -3.76 -16.16 -10.92
C SER A 150 -3.47 -16.15 -9.41
N PRO A 151 -4.47 -15.84 -8.57
CA PRO A 151 -4.26 -15.64 -7.14
C PRO A 151 -3.59 -16.84 -6.48
N GLN A 152 -2.59 -16.56 -5.65
CA GLN A 152 -1.97 -17.59 -4.82
C GLN A 152 -2.70 -17.66 -3.48
N TYR A 153 -3.43 -18.75 -3.25
CA TYR A 153 -4.40 -18.86 -2.17
C TYR A 153 -3.80 -19.11 -0.78
N GLU A 154 -2.53 -18.82 -0.52
CA GLU A 154 -1.94 -19.06 0.80
C GLU A 154 -2.51 -18.06 1.84
N GLU A 155 -2.66 -16.79 1.47
CA GLU A 155 -3.17 -15.72 2.34
C GLU A 155 -4.52 -15.10 1.87
N VAL A 156 -4.86 -15.24 0.59
CA VAL A 156 -6.11 -14.73 0.01
C VAL A 156 -7.11 -15.84 -0.32
N THR A 157 -8.39 -15.48 -0.33
CA THR A 157 -9.49 -16.42 -0.68
C THR A 157 -10.23 -16.03 -1.96
N ASP A 158 -10.16 -14.77 -2.36
CA ASP A 158 -10.74 -14.26 -3.61
C ASP A 158 -9.98 -12.97 -4.01
N VAL A 159 -10.03 -12.63 -5.29
CA VAL A 159 -9.43 -11.40 -5.84
C VAL A 159 -10.41 -10.82 -6.85
N ARG A 160 -10.75 -9.53 -6.73
CA ARG A 160 -11.81 -8.92 -7.54
C ARG A 160 -11.56 -7.45 -7.84
N TRP A 161 -12.02 -7.03 -9.01
CA TRP A 161 -12.10 -5.64 -9.43
C TRP A 161 -13.35 -4.96 -8.88
N PHE A 162 -13.17 -3.80 -8.24
CA PHE A 162 -14.24 -2.96 -7.73
C PHE A 162 -14.19 -1.58 -8.41
N PRO A 163 -15.33 -0.94 -8.69
CA PRO A 163 -15.36 0.49 -9.02
C PRO A 163 -14.55 1.30 -7.99
N VAL A 164 -13.84 2.34 -8.44
CA VAL A 164 -13.12 3.24 -7.52
C VAL A 164 -14.07 3.86 -6.49
N GLU A 165 -15.32 4.08 -6.88
CA GLU A 165 -16.41 4.61 -6.06
C GLU A 165 -16.73 3.74 -4.84
N ASP A 166 -16.42 2.43 -4.92
CA ASP A 166 -16.65 1.47 -3.84
C ASP A 166 -15.51 1.46 -2.81
N ILE A 167 -14.46 2.26 -2.98
CA ILE A 167 -13.42 2.43 -1.94
C ILE A 167 -14.06 3.08 -0.71
N PRO A 168 -14.09 2.44 0.47
CA PRO A 168 -14.84 2.99 1.61
C PRO A 168 -14.25 4.27 2.20
N ASP A 169 -12.91 4.39 2.22
CA ASP A 169 -12.22 5.58 2.72
C ASP A 169 -12.31 6.71 1.67
N GLU A 170 -13.03 7.79 2.02
CA GLU A 170 -13.28 8.94 1.15
C GLU A 170 -11.99 9.65 0.71
N ARG A 171 -11.00 9.74 1.61
CA ARG A 171 -9.71 10.40 1.34
C ARG A 171 -8.95 9.61 0.28
N LEU A 172 -8.83 8.30 0.46
CA LEU A 172 -8.20 7.42 -0.52
C LEU A 172 -8.96 7.44 -1.83
N ARG A 173 -10.30 7.32 -1.80
CA ARG A 173 -11.15 7.37 -2.99
C ARG A 173 -10.88 8.63 -3.83
N SER A 174 -11.00 9.80 -3.21
CA SER A 174 -10.80 11.10 -3.88
C SER A 174 -9.41 11.21 -4.51
N ARG A 175 -8.38 10.72 -3.82
CA ARG A 175 -7.00 10.75 -4.34
C ARG A 175 -6.77 9.77 -5.47
N VAL A 176 -7.34 8.57 -5.40
CA VAL A 176 -7.28 7.57 -6.48
C VAL A 176 -8.01 8.07 -7.74
N GLN A 177 -9.16 8.73 -7.58
CA GLN A 177 -9.88 9.39 -8.67
C GLN A 177 -9.06 10.51 -9.35
N GLY A 178 -8.14 11.13 -8.62
CA GLY A 178 -7.19 12.11 -9.14
C GLY A 178 -6.15 11.57 -10.12
N PHE A 179 -6.07 10.24 -10.31
CA PHE A 179 -5.25 9.61 -11.33
C PHE A 179 -6.12 9.21 -12.54
N PRO A 180 -6.38 10.11 -13.51
CA PRO A 180 -7.32 9.86 -14.61
C PRO A 180 -6.89 8.67 -15.47
N ASP A 181 -7.85 8.02 -16.13
CA ASP A 181 -7.53 6.94 -17.05
C ASP A 181 -6.67 7.47 -18.22
N ARG A 182 -5.64 6.71 -18.60
CA ARG A 182 -4.81 7.06 -19.77
C ARG A 182 -5.59 6.97 -21.09
N SER A 183 -6.79 6.41 -21.09
CA SER A 183 -7.71 6.50 -22.23
C SER A 183 -8.16 7.93 -22.57
N GLU A 184 -8.00 8.88 -21.63
CA GLU A 184 -8.29 10.32 -21.83
C GLU A 184 -7.06 11.16 -22.19
N ASN A 185 -5.99 10.58 -22.73
CA ASN A 185 -4.98 11.37 -23.44
C ASN A 185 -5.16 11.22 -24.95
N PRO A 186 -5.94 12.08 -25.63
CA PRO A 186 -5.75 12.29 -27.04
C PRO A 186 -4.37 12.91 -27.19
N ALA A 187 -3.39 12.11 -27.62
CA ALA A 187 -2.25 12.64 -28.35
C ALA A 187 -2.80 13.41 -29.57
N SER A 188 -3.13 14.68 -29.35
CA SER A 188 -3.57 15.66 -30.32
C SER A 188 -2.87 16.97 -29.99
N ARG A 189 -1.58 17.03 -30.34
CA ARG A 189 -0.94 18.13 -31.07
C ARG A 189 0.51 17.82 -31.37
#